data_AF-A0A414PV17-F1
#
_entry.id   AF-A0A414PV17-F1
#
_cell.length_a   1.000
_cell.length_b   1.000
_cell.length_c   1.000
_cell.angle_alpha   90.00
_cell.angle_beta   90.00
_cell.angle_gamma   90.00
#
_symmetry.space_group_name_H-M   'P 1'
#
loop_
_entity.id
_entity.type
_entity.pdbx_description
1 polymer ?
#
loop_
_entity_poly.entity_id
_entity_poly.type
_entity_poly.pdbx_seq_one_letter_code
_entity_poly.pdbx_strand_id
1 'polypeptide(L)'
;MSIERNMKYIRDEYDAEVARLERLNNFIKSEEFETSTDAEQKKLLLEKQETLAKYVSIIAEQIKYDMKKIQEKEYATDNYDDIHGNHFNK
;
A
#
# COMPACT_ATOMS: atom_id res chain seq x y z
N MET A 1 12.06 -11.32 9.85
CA MET A 1 11.83 -9.88 9.66
C MET A 1 10.76 -9.43 10.65
N SER A 2 10.92 -8.33 11.39
CA SER A 2 9.83 -7.84 12.25
C SER A 2 8.69 -7.28 11.38
N ILE A 3 7.45 -7.39 11.87
CA ILE A 3 6.27 -6.84 11.18
C ILE A 3 6.42 -5.33 10.94
N GLU A 4 7.03 -4.59 11.86
CA GLU A 4 7.31 -3.16 11.70
C GLU A 4 8.28 -2.84 10.54
N ARG A 5 9.34 -3.64 10.38
CA ARG A 5 10.25 -3.49 9.23
C ARG A 5 9.53 -3.80 7.94
N ASN A 6 8.69 -4.85 7.91
CA ASN A 6 7.85 -5.19 6.77
C ASN A 6 6.89 -4.04 6.41
N MET A 7 6.27 -3.42 7.42
CA MET A 7 5.37 -2.26 7.25
C MET A 7 6.07 -1.04 6.67
N LYS A 8 7.32 -0.80 7.03
CA LYS A 8 8.09 0.28 6.43
C LYS A 8 8.33 0.02 4.94
N TYR A 9 8.80 -1.17 4.59
CA TYR A 9 9.07 -1.52 3.19
C TYR A 9 7.83 -1.40 2.30
N ILE A 10 6.69 -1.91 2.75
CA ILE A 10 5.46 -1.87 1.95
C ILE A 10 4.88 -0.45 1.80
N ARG A 11 5.11 0.43 2.79
CA ARG A 11 4.76 1.85 2.67
C ARG A 11 5.67 2.58 1.68
N ASP A 12 6.97 2.34 1.77
CA ASP A 12 7.94 2.91 0.82
C ASP A 12 7.61 2.45 -0.62
N GLU A 13 7.22 1.19 -0.78
CA GLU A 13 6.74 0.64 -2.06
C GLU A 13 5.44 1.31 -2.54
N TYR A 14 4.45 1.45 -1.65
CA TYR A 14 3.19 2.14 -1.96
C TYR A 14 3.44 3.55 -2.48
N ASP A 15 4.25 4.33 -1.78
CA ASP A 15 4.55 5.72 -2.15
C ASP A 15 5.24 5.82 -3.51
N ALA A 16 6.19 4.91 -3.77
CA ALA A 16 6.89 4.85 -5.05
C ALA A 16 5.96 4.52 -6.22
N GLU A 17 5.06 3.56 -6.04
CA GLU A 17 4.13 3.13 -7.08
C GLU A 17 2.97 4.11 -7.28
N VAL A 18 2.49 4.78 -6.23
CA VAL A 18 1.54 5.91 -6.35
C VAL A 18 2.16 7.03 -7.17
N ALA A 19 3.38 7.45 -6.86
CA ALA A 19 4.06 8.50 -7.62
C ALA A 19 4.28 8.09 -9.09
N ARG A 20 4.52 6.80 -9.36
CA ARG A 20 4.63 6.28 -10.73
C ARG A 20 3.28 6.32 -11.45
N LEU A 21 2.20 5.96 -10.77
CA LEU A 21 0.83 5.99 -11.31
C LEU A 21 0.39 7.42 -11.62
N GLU A 22 0.68 8.37 -10.74
CA GLU A 22 0.39 9.80 -10.95
C GLU A 22 1.10 10.33 -12.21
N ARG A 23 2.39 10.04 -12.38
CA ARG A 23 3.13 10.43 -13.58
C ARG A 23 2.53 9.85 -14.86
N LEU A 24 2.15 8.57 -14.83
CA LEU A 24 1.51 7.92 -15.98
C LEU A 24 0.13 8.51 -16.28
N ASN A 25 -0.69 8.76 -15.26
CA ASN A 25 -1.99 9.41 -15.41
C ASN A 25 -1.85 10.83 -15.96
N ASN A 26 -0.82 11.58 -15.54
CA ASN A 26 -0.56 12.92 -16.07
C ASN A 26 -0.17 12.87 -17.54
N PHE A 27 0.66 11.90 -17.94
CA PHE A 27 0.99 11.68 -19.35
C PHE A 27 -0.26 11.32 -20.17
N ILE A 28 -1.08 10.38 -19.71
CA ILE A 28 -2.30 9.94 -20.42
C ILE A 28 -3.32 11.09 -20.59
N LYS A 29 -3.32 12.08 -19.69
CA LYS A 29 -4.17 13.29 -19.79
C LYS A 29 -3.55 14.42 -20.61
N SER A 30 -2.34 14.25 -21.12
CA SER A 30 -1.63 15.28 -21.86
C SER A 30 -2.03 15.29 -23.34
N GLU A 31 -1.90 16.46 -23.98
CA GLU A 31 -2.11 16.61 -25.42
C GLU A 31 -1.12 15.76 -26.24
N GLU A 32 0.09 15.53 -25.72
CA GLU A 32 1.09 14.65 -26.33
C GLU A 32 0.59 13.21 -26.46
N PHE A 33 -0.11 12.71 -25.44
CA PHE A 33 -0.74 11.39 -25.50
C PHE A 33 -1.80 11.34 -26.59
N GLU A 34 -2.60 12.39 -26.76
CA GLU A 34 -3.66 12.41 -27.78
C GLU A 34 -3.11 12.53 -29.21
N THR A 35 -2.11 13.39 -29.41
CA THR A 35 -1.68 13.84 -30.76
C THR A 35 -0.45 13.13 -31.28
N SER A 36 0.44 12.69 -30.39
CA SER A 36 1.80 12.24 -30.74
C SER A 36 2.07 10.78 -30.38
N THR A 37 1.10 10.10 -29.79
CA THR A 37 1.19 8.68 -29.43
C THR A 37 0.34 7.84 -30.38
N ASP A 38 0.94 6.82 -30.99
CA ASP A 38 0.21 5.93 -31.91
C ASP A 38 -0.78 5.00 -31.18
N ALA A 39 -1.65 4.34 -31.95
CA ALA A 39 -2.73 3.52 -31.40
C ALA A 39 -2.23 2.32 -30.57
N GLU A 40 -1.14 1.69 -30.96
CA GLU A 40 -0.59 0.55 -30.22
C GLU A 40 0.07 1.04 -28.92
N GLN A 41 0.82 2.14 -28.99
CA GLN A 41 1.44 2.73 -27.83
C GLN A 41 0.39 3.25 -26.82
N LYS A 42 -0.70 3.85 -27.30
CA LYS A 42 -1.86 4.23 -26.45
C LYS A 42 -2.43 3.04 -25.71
N LYS A 43 -2.68 1.93 -26.42
CA LYS A 43 -3.20 0.70 -25.83
C LYS A 43 -2.27 0.17 -24.73
N LEU A 44 -0.98 0.08 -25.01
CA LEU A 44 0.02 -0.40 -24.03
C LEU A 44 0.10 0.51 -22.80
N LEU A 45 0.00 1.82 -22.97
CA LEU A 45 0.04 2.79 -21.86
C LEU A 45 -1.21 2.71 -20.98
N LEU A 46 -2.39 2.50 -21.58
CA LEU A 46 -3.64 2.28 -20.84
C LEU A 46 -3.60 0.96 -20.07
N GLU A 47 -3.14 -0.14 -20.68
CA GLU A 47 -2.98 -1.42 -19.99
C GLU A 47 -1.99 -1.33 -18.83
N LYS A 48 -0.88 -0.59 -19.03
CA LYS A 48 0.09 -0.29 -17.97
C LYS A 48 -0.55 0.51 -16.83
N GLN A 49 -1.42 1.47 -17.15
CA GLN A 49 -2.12 2.29 -16.17
C GLN A 49 -3.08 1.44 -15.33
N GLU A 50 -3.89 0.59 -15.96
CA GLU A 50 -4.82 -0.30 -15.26
C GLU A 50 -4.07 -1.29 -14.37
N THR A 51 -3.00 -1.90 -14.88
CA THR A 51 -2.17 -2.85 -14.14
C THR A 51 -1.54 -2.20 -12.92
N LEU A 52 -0.97 -1.01 -13.09
CA LEU A 52 -0.33 -0.28 -12.00
C LEU A 52 -1.36 0.19 -10.95
N ALA A 53 -2.54 0.65 -11.37
CA ALA A 53 -3.61 1.01 -10.46
C ALA A 53 -4.07 -0.19 -9.61
N LYS A 54 -4.21 -1.37 -10.24
CA LYS A 54 -4.52 -2.61 -9.53
C LYS A 54 -3.43 -2.99 -8.54
N TYR A 55 -2.16 -2.85 -8.92
CA TYR A 55 -1.03 -3.13 -8.04
C TYR A 55 -1.02 -2.23 -6.80
N VAL A 56 -1.18 -0.91 -6.99
CA VAL A 56 -1.30 0.06 -5.89
C VAL A 56 -2.46 -0.27 -4.96
N SER A 57 -3.61 -0.71 -5.49
CA SER A 57 -4.75 -1.14 -4.68
C SER A 57 -4.42 -2.35 -3.81
N ILE A 58 -3.70 -3.34 -4.36
CA ILE A 58 -3.30 -4.54 -3.61
C ILE A 58 -2.34 -4.17 -2.46
N ILE A 59 -1.38 -3.28 -2.72
CA ILE A 59 -0.46 -2.79 -1.69
C ILE A 59 -1.23 -2.09 -0.57
N ALA A 60 -2.21 -1.24 -0.90
CA ALA A 60 -3.05 -0.55 0.08
C ALA A 60 -3.86 -1.55 0.94
N GLU A 61 -4.42 -2.59 0.34
CA GLU A 61 -5.13 -3.65 1.06
C GLU A 61 -4.20 -4.42 1.99
N GLN A 62 -2.97 -4.71 1.55
CA GLN A 62 -1.97 -5.39 2.37
C GLN A 62 -1.55 -4.52 3.56
N ILE A 63 -1.30 -3.22 3.36
CA ILE A 63 -1.03 -2.25 4.44
C ILE A 63 -2.17 -2.27 5.48
N LYS A 64 -3.42 -2.24 5.02
CA LYS A 64 -4.60 -2.28 5.90
C LYS A 64 -4.67 -3.58 6.70
N TYR A 65 -4.42 -4.71 6.06
CA TYR A 65 -4.40 -6.02 6.70
C TYR A 65 -3.30 -6.11 7.77
N ASP A 66 -2.07 -5.73 7.43
CA ASP A 66 -0.94 -5.82 8.34
C ASP A 66 -1.09 -4.84 9.52
N MET A 67 -1.62 -3.64 9.30
CA MET A 67 -1.97 -2.70 10.39
C MET A 67 -2.98 -3.30 11.37
N LYS A 68 -4.02 -3.98 10.87
CA LYS A 68 -4.99 -4.66 11.72
C LYS A 68 -4.33 -5.75 12.57
N LYS A 69 -3.37 -6.49 11.99
CA LYS A 69 -2.61 -7.53 12.71
C LYS A 69 -1.69 -6.99 13.80
N ILE A 70 -1.12 -5.81 13.61
CA ILE A 70 -0.33 -5.13 14.66
C ILE A 70 -1.25 -4.76 15.82
N GLN A 71 -2.37 -4.09 15.52
CA GLN A 71 -3.34 -3.69 16.55
C GLN A 71 -3.88 -4.88 17.34
N GLU A 72 -4.28 -5.97 16.65
CA GLU A 72 -4.75 -7.21 17.31
C GLU A 72 -3.71 -7.79 18.28
N LYS A 73 -2.41 -7.68 17.95
CA LYS A 73 -1.33 -8.13 18.84
C LYS A 73 -1.14 -7.20 20.04
N GLU A 74 -1.16 -5.89 19.83
CA GLU A 74 -1.06 -4.90 20.91
C GLU A 74 -2.20 -5.11 21.94
N TYR A 75 -3.45 -5.20 21.47
CA TYR A 75 -4.61 -5.48 22.33
C TYR A 75 -4.50 -6.82 23.09
N ALA A 76 -3.91 -7.86 22.49
CA ALA A 76 -3.71 -9.13 23.16
C ALA A 76 -2.63 -9.06 24.26
N THR A 77 -1.65 -8.17 24.12
CA THR A 77 -0.55 -7.99 25.06
C THR A 77 -1.00 -7.14 26.25
N ASP A 78 -1.73 -6.05 26.02
CA ASP A 78 -2.30 -5.20 27.07
C ASP A 78 -3.26 -5.97 27.99
N ASN A 79 -4.08 -6.86 27.41
CA ASN A 79 -4.97 -7.73 28.19
C ASN A 79 -4.22 -8.79 29.02
N TYR A 80 -3.00 -9.20 28.62
CA TYR A 80 -2.19 -10.16 29.40
C TYR A 80 -1.54 -9.49 30.60
N ASP A 81 -1.06 -8.25 30.44
CA ASP A 81 -0.44 -7.48 31.53
C ASP A 81 -1.47 -7.08 32.60
N ASP A 82 -2.73 -6.79 32.22
CA ASP A 82 -3.83 -6.51 33.17
C ASP A 82 -4.25 -7.74 34.00
N ILE A 83 -4.11 -8.96 33.46
CA ILE A 83 -4.45 -10.20 34.19
C ILE A 83 -3.33 -10.59 35.18
N HIS A 84 -2.07 -10.29 34.86
CA HIS A 84 -0.94 -10.60 35.75
C HIS A 84 -0.66 -9.52 36.81
N GLY A 85 -1.12 -8.27 36.60
CA GLY A 85 -1.01 -7.19 37.59
C GLY A 85 -1.95 -7.30 38.81
N ASN A 86 -3.04 -8.08 38.70
CA ASN A 86 -4.07 -8.16 39.74
C ASN A 86 -3.95 -9.34 40.72
N HIS A 87 -2.90 -10.18 40.61
CA HIS A 87 -2.71 -11.33 41.51
C HIS A 87 -1.54 -11.22 42.49
N PHE A 88 -0.89 -10.07 42.59
CA PHE A 88 0.10 -9.78 43.65
C PHE A 88 -0.21 -8.47 44.36
N ASN A 89 -1.31 -8.44 45.13
CA ASN A 89 -1.41 -7.50 46.23
C ASN A 89 -2.17 -8.10 47.42
N LYS A 90 -1.37 -8.33 48.48
CA LYS A 90 -1.69 -8.67 49.87
C LYS A 90 -2.05 -10.12 50.20
#